data_AF-A0A3D4B8J9-F1
#
_entry.id   AF-A0A3D4B8J9-F1
#
_cell.length_a   1.000
_cell.length_b   1.000
_cell.length_c   1.000
_cell.angle_alpha   90.00
_cell.angle_beta   90.00
_cell.angle_gamma   90.00
#
_symmetry.space_group_name_H-M   'P 1'
#
loop_
_entity.id
_entity.type
_entity.pdbx_description
1 polymer ?
#
loop_
_entity_poly.entity_id
_entity_poly.type
_entity_poly.pdbx_seq_one_letter_code
_entity_poly.pdbx_strand_id
1 'polypeptide(L)'
;MHGLHPIFGIIRQWLGCLIALSILVSPAISQEHARIVAIGDVHGDVDALVSILRKADVIDARNQWIGGKTVLVQLGDVLDRGLKGREVMDL
;
A
#
# COMPACT_ATOMS: atom_id res chain seq x y z
N MET A 1 -43.42 24.67 -40.87
CA MET A 1 -42.58 24.60 -39.65
C MET A 1 -42.24 23.14 -39.36
N HIS A 2 -41.33 22.53 -40.10
CA HIS A 2 -40.91 21.14 -39.86
C HIS A 2 -39.46 20.99 -40.33
N GLY A 3 -38.56 20.44 -39.50
CA GLY A 3 -37.29 19.94 -40.04
C GLY A 3 -36.08 19.73 -39.12
N LEU A 4 -36.08 20.16 -37.85
CA LEU A 4 -34.83 20.09 -37.04
C LEU A 4 -34.76 18.89 -36.07
N HIS A 5 -35.81 18.08 -35.94
CA HIS A 5 -35.85 16.94 -35.00
C HIS A 5 -34.87 15.76 -35.26
N PRO A 6 -34.46 15.39 -36.50
CA PRO A 6 -33.65 14.18 -36.69
C PRO A 6 -32.20 14.34 -36.20
N ILE A 7 -31.65 15.56 -36.28
CA ILE A 7 -30.25 15.85 -35.93
C ILE A 7 -30.03 15.71 -34.42
N PHE A 8 -30.97 16.18 -33.60
CA PHE A 8 -30.89 16.05 -32.13
C PHE A 8 -30.99 14.60 -31.65
N GLY A 9 -31.75 13.75 -32.36
CA GLY A 9 -31.86 12.32 -32.06
C GLY A 9 -30.55 11.57 -32.32
N ILE A 10 -29.88 11.90 -33.43
CA ILE A 10 -28.58 11.34 -33.80
C ILE A 10 -27.53 11.75 -32.77
N ILE A 11 -27.38 13.05 -32.48
CA ILE A 11 -26.38 13.54 -31.52
C ILE A 11 -26.57 12.88 -30.14
N ARG A 12 -27.82 12.71 -29.67
CA ARG A 12 -28.12 12.02 -28.41
C ARG A 12 -27.71 10.55 -28.43
N GLN A 13 -27.91 9.85 -29.54
CA GLN A 13 -27.53 8.44 -29.70
C GLN A 13 -25.99 8.28 -29.73
N TRP A 14 -25.29 9.16 -30.45
CA TRP A 14 -23.83 9.16 -30.53
C TRP A 14 -23.19 9.51 -29.19
N LEU A 15 -23.71 10.51 -28.49
CA LEU A 15 -23.26 10.88 -27.16
C LEU A 15 -23.45 9.74 -26.16
N GLY A 16 -24.61 9.06 -26.20
CA GLY A 16 -24.87 7.87 -25.39
C GLY A 16 -23.90 6.72 -25.69
N CYS A 17 -23.59 6.50 -26.97
CA CYS A 17 -22.63 5.47 -27.39
C CYS A 17 -21.19 5.78 -26.93
N LEU A 18 -20.77 7.04 -27.01
CA LEU A 18 -19.45 7.49 -26.52
C LEU A 18 -19.32 7.34 -25.00
N ILE A 19 -20.37 7.69 -24.24
CA ILE A 19 -20.39 7.49 -22.79
C ILE A 19 -20.33 6.00 -22.45
N ALA A 20 -21.16 5.16 -23.10
CA ALA A 20 -21.13 3.72 -22.89
C ALA A 20 -19.77 3.09 -23.26
N LEU A 21 -19.14 3.56 -24.33
CA LEU A 21 -17.82 3.12 -24.76
C LEU A 21 -16.73 3.50 -23.74
N SER A 22 -16.81 4.70 -23.15
CA SER A 22 -15.86 5.14 -22.13
C SER A 22 -15.92 4.31 -20.83
N ILE A 23 -17.10 3.84 -20.45
CA ILE A 23 -17.27 2.96 -19.27
C ILE A 23 -16.65 1.59 -19.53
N LEU A 24 -16.87 1.02 -20.72
CA LEU A 24 -16.35 -0.30 -21.10
C LEU A 24 -14.81 -0.33 -21.24
N VAL A 25 -14.17 0.82 -21.45
CA VAL A 25 -12.70 0.95 -21.63
C VAL A 25 -12.02 1.41 -20.33
N SER A 26 -12.73 1.47 -19.20
CA SER A 26 -12.12 1.85 -17.92
C SER A 26 -10.97 0.90 -17.59
N PRO A 27 -9.71 1.39 -17.42
CA PRO A 27 -8.64 0.52 -16.98
C PRO A 27 -8.99 0.00 -15.59
N ALA A 28 -8.95 -1.32 -15.42
CA ALA A 28 -9.02 -1.91 -14.09
C ALA A 28 -7.82 -1.38 -13.29
N ILE A 29 -8.08 -0.51 -12.32
CA ILE A 29 -7.06 -0.11 -11.35
C ILE A 29 -6.70 -1.37 -10.57
N SER A 30 -5.54 -1.95 -10.88
CA SER A 30 -4.98 -3.02 -10.07
C SER A 30 -4.59 -2.41 -8.71
N GLN A 31 -5.24 -2.87 -7.65
CA GLN A 31 -4.81 -2.57 -6.28
C GLN A 31 -3.47 -3.26 -6.08
N GLU A 32 -2.38 -2.49 -6.06
CA GLU A 32 -1.08 -3.02 -5.71
C GLU A 32 -1.11 -3.39 -4.23
N HIS A 33 -1.09 -4.69 -3.92
CA HIS A 33 -1.12 -5.15 -2.53
C HIS A 33 0.21 -4.81 -1.88
N ALA A 34 0.20 -3.96 -0.86
CA ALA A 34 1.39 -3.68 -0.07
C ALA A 34 1.84 -4.97 0.63
N ARG A 35 3.15 -5.27 0.56
CA ARG A 35 3.75 -6.38 1.32
C ARG A 35 3.59 -6.10 2.82
N ILE A 36 3.14 -7.08 3.59
CA ILE A 36 3.01 -6.95 5.05
C ILE A 36 4.04 -7.84 5.73
N VAL A 37 4.80 -7.27 6.67
CA VAL A 37 5.73 -8.00 7.54
C VAL A 37 5.25 -7.81 8.98
N ALA A 38 4.83 -8.90 9.63
CA ALA A 38 4.43 -8.88 11.03
C ALA A 38 5.55 -9.46 11.91
N ILE A 39 5.93 -8.75 12.96
CA ILE A 39 6.93 -9.18 13.94
C ILE A 39 6.24 -9.31 15.31
N GLY A 40 6.45 -10.46 15.94
CA GLY A 40 5.97 -10.75 17.29
C GLY A 40 6.78 -10.04 18.39
N ASP A 41 6.73 -10.63 19.57
CA ASP A 41 7.34 -10.09 20.79
C ASP A 41 8.85 -9.89 20.63
N VAL A 42 9.33 -8.71 21.06
CA VAL A 42 10.76 -8.33 20.97
C VAL A 42 11.47 -8.47 22.31
N HIS A 43 10.77 -8.22 23.42
CA HIS A 43 11.31 -8.28 24.78
C HIS A 43 12.64 -7.54 24.95
N GLY A 44 12.77 -6.33 24.38
CA GLY A 44 13.98 -5.52 24.53
C GLY A 44 15.22 -6.05 23.79
N ASP A 45 15.13 -7.12 23.01
CA ASP A 45 16.25 -7.67 22.24
C ASP A 45 16.39 -6.99 20.86
N VAL A 46 17.11 -5.87 20.87
CA VAL A 46 17.43 -5.07 19.67
C VAL A 46 18.18 -5.89 18.64
N ASP A 47 19.12 -6.74 19.07
CA ASP A 47 20.01 -7.48 18.17
C ASP A 47 19.20 -8.52 17.39
N ALA A 48 18.27 -9.20 18.06
CA ALA A 48 17.30 -10.10 17.44
C ALA A 48 16.35 -9.35 16.49
N LEU A 49 15.82 -8.19 16.90
CA LEU A 49 14.95 -7.37 16.07
C LEU A 49 15.64 -6.93 14.76
N VAL A 50 16.85 -6.38 14.86
CA VAL A 50 17.67 -5.98 13.70
C VAL A 50 17.95 -7.16 12.78
N SER A 51 18.29 -8.33 13.35
CA SER A 51 18.52 -9.56 12.57
C SER A 51 17.29 -9.97 11.77
N ILE A 52 16.09 -9.91 12.37
CA ILE A 52 14.83 -10.24 11.71
C ILE A 52 14.50 -9.20 10.63
N LEU A 53 14.60 -7.91 10.94
CA LEU A 53 14.30 -6.83 10.00
C LEU A 53 15.21 -6.87 8.75
N ARG A 54 16.50 -7.22 8.93
CA ARG A 54 17.43 -7.43 7.81
C ARG A 54 17.08 -8.68 7.00
N LYS A 55 16.79 -9.81 7.65
CA LYS A 55 16.35 -11.04 6.96
C LYS A 55 15.04 -10.88 6.20
N ALA A 56 14.19 -9.96 6.66
CA ALA A 56 12.93 -9.62 6.02
C ALA A 56 13.08 -8.53 4.94
N ASP A 57 14.30 -8.09 4.61
CA ASP A 57 14.60 -7.01 3.67
C ASP A 57 13.83 -5.72 3.98
N VAL A 58 13.65 -5.41 5.27
CA VAL A 58 12.99 -4.19 5.74
C VAL A 58 14.00 -3.08 6.00
N ILE A 59 15.18 -3.43 6.54
CA ILE A 59 16.28 -2.50 6.81
C ILE A 59 17.61 -2.99 6.23
N ASP A 60 18.53 -2.06 5.96
CA ASP A 60 19.87 -2.36 5.50
C ASP A 60 20.88 -2.60 6.64
N ALA A 61 22.16 -2.76 6.28
CA ALA A 61 23.25 -2.94 7.24
C ALA A 61 23.53 -1.71 8.12
N ARG A 62 23.03 -0.53 7.76
CA ARG A 62 23.10 0.74 8.50
C ARG A 62 21.79 1.05 9.24
N ASN A 63 20.91 0.05 9.36
CA ASN A 63 19.57 0.16 9.95
C ASN A 63 18.69 1.20 9.25
N GLN A 64 18.93 1.48 7.97
CA GLN A 64 18.09 2.37 7.18
C GLN A 64 16.97 1.58 6.51
N TRP A 65 15.78 2.17 6.43
CA TRP A 65 14.64 1.56 5.77
C TRP A 65 14.90 1.28 4.28
N ILE A 66 14.72 0.02 3.86
CA ILE A 66 14.78 -0.42 2.46
C ILE A 66 13.53 -1.19 2.02
N GLY A 67 12.52 -1.34 2.90
CA GLY A 67 11.30 -2.11 2.63
C GLY A 67 10.35 -1.52 1.58
N GLY A 68 10.66 -0.35 0.99
CA GLY A 68 9.80 0.28 -0.02
C GLY A 68 8.39 0.55 0.51
N LYS A 69 7.36 0.01 -0.17
CA LYS A 69 5.94 0.09 0.23
C LYS A 69 5.53 -0.94 1.28
N THR A 70 6.48 -1.68 1.86
CA THR A 70 6.19 -2.69 2.89
C THR A 70 5.54 -2.03 4.11
N VAL A 71 4.49 -2.66 4.64
CA VAL A 71 3.90 -2.31 5.93
C VAL A 71 4.51 -3.22 6.99
N LEU A 72 5.25 -2.64 7.92
CA LEU A 72 5.73 -3.35 9.11
C LEU A 72 4.68 -3.26 10.22
N VAL A 73 4.31 -4.39 10.80
CA VAL A 73 3.36 -4.48 11.92
C VAL A 73 4.08 -5.10 13.11
N GLN A 74 4.17 -4.35 14.21
CA GLN A 74 4.66 -4.86 15.48
C GLN A 74 3.45 -5.28 16.35
N LEU A 75 3.44 -6.52 16.83
CA LEU A 75 2.27 -7.15 17.47
C LEU A 75 2.15 -6.96 19.00
N GLY A 76 3.19 -6.50 19.68
CA GLY A 76 3.22 -6.29 21.13
C GLY A 76 4.56 -6.63 21.79
N ASP A 77 4.62 -6.47 23.12
CA ASP A 77 5.75 -6.85 23.99
C ASP A 77 7.14 -6.42 23.47
N VAL A 78 7.23 -5.13 23.13
CA VAL A 78 8.44 -4.51 22.56
C VAL A 78 9.54 -4.34 23.61
N LEU A 79 9.15 -4.00 24.84
CA LEU A 79 10.04 -3.67 25.94
C LEU A 79 10.12 -4.81 26.94
N ASP A 80 11.31 -5.03 27.48
CA ASP A 80 11.50 -5.85 28.68
C ASP A 80 12.10 -4.99 29.81
N ARG A 81 12.28 -5.57 31.00
CA ARG A 81 12.80 -4.90 32.21
C ARG A 81 14.31 -4.59 32.16
N GLY A 82 14.98 -5.00 31.09
CA GLY A 82 16.42 -4.80 30.89
C GLY A 82 16.80 -3.42 30.37
N LEU A 83 18.10 -3.13 30.38
CA LEU A 83 18.66 -1.81 30.00
C LEU A 83 18.51 -1.47 28.51
N LYS A 84 18.30 -2.46 27.64
CA LYS A 84 18.25 -2.31 26.17
C LYS A 84 16.90 -1.83 25.62
N GLY A 85 15.85 -1.71 26.45
CA GLY A 85 14.51 -1.34 25.96
C GLY A 85 14.45 0.00 25.22
N ARG A 86 15.31 0.97 25.59
CA ARG A 86 15.39 2.27 24.88
C ARG A 86 15.93 2.12 23.46
N GLU A 87 16.95 1.31 23.26
CA GLU A 87 17.55 1.08 21.94
C GLU A 87 16.55 0.45 20.96
N VAL A 88 15.59 -0.37 21.44
CA VAL A 88 14.54 -0.95 20.59
C VAL A 88 13.59 0.13 20.07
N MET A 89 13.32 1.16 20.87
CA MET A 89 12.41 2.25 20.51
C MET A 89 13.05 3.30 19.60
N ASP A 90 14.37 3.45 19.68
CA ASP A 90 15.13 4.41 18.89
C ASP A 90 15.57 3.84 17.52
N LEU A 91 15.29 2.57 17.25
CA LEU A 91 15.61 1.85 16.00
C LEU A 91 14.71 2.27 14.83
#